data_AF-A0A0E1RWK2-F1
#
_entry.id   AF-A0A0E1RWK2-F1
#
_cell.length_a   1.000
_cell.length_b   1.000
_cell.length_c   1.000
_cell.angle_alpha   90.00
_cell.angle_beta   90.00
_cell.angle_gamma   90.00
#
_symmetry.space_group_name_H-M   'P 1'
#
loop_
_entity.id
_entity.type
_entity.pdbx_description
1 polymer ?
#
loop_
_entity_poly.entity_id
_entity_poly.type
_entity_poly.pdbx_seq_one_letter_code
_entity_poly.pdbx_strand_id
1 'polypeptide(L)'
;MSSHPSENIPLALSTHWFLATPPTFPYPELRAHAPISSATYTWEYIERIDPDPSNLTTHPGVLSQDWTVIGAVQWELDMSITRIRVQWNTSDITNTLRSDIKHLPSSAHGPRGNTRELTREQLLLASQWYAPHILSFARSRLGTTVADGKCWSLASAALQHTRGAAVREGHEPPQPSTGRVHGQLVLDWDVSSLVPAAGILQAADVRAGDVLELSDAHFRHIRVLLGGLASGEENVQVGEHTAIVDAVEGEKVSVVEQNARVEREVSVGAYDLGEMVKGRVRVFRPVGGNGTEKMSLNGLCEEW
;
A
#
# COMPACT_ATOMS: atom_id res chain seq x y z
N MET A 1 12.20 7.22 -12.28
CA MET A 1 10.95 7.67 -11.63
C MET A 1 9.87 6.72 -12.11
N SER A 2 9.39 5.82 -11.25
CA SER A 2 8.23 4.99 -11.60
C SER A 2 6.99 5.86 -11.51
N SER A 3 6.18 5.91 -12.56
CA SER A 3 4.91 6.62 -12.58
C SER A 3 3.96 6.05 -11.53
N HIS A 4 3.00 6.85 -11.06
CA HIS A 4 2.01 6.39 -10.09
C HIS A 4 1.23 5.18 -10.65
N PRO A 5 0.82 4.19 -9.86
CA PRO A 5 0.14 2.97 -10.36
C PRO A 5 -1.24 3.24 -11.01
N SER A 6 -1.76 4.46 -10.89
CA SER A 6 -2.97 4.91 -11.59
C SER A 6 -2.70 5.70 -12.88
N GLU A 7 -1.44 6.03 -13.16
CA GLU A 7 -1.02 6.72 -14.37
C GLU A 7 -0.70 5.71 -15.48
N ASN A 8 -1.12 6.02 -16.70
CA ASN A 8 -0.80 5.22 -17.89
C ASN A 8 -1.25 3.75 -17.80
N ILE A 9 -2.43 3.50 -17.22
CA ILE A 9 -3.02 2.16 -17.13
C ILE A 9 -3.07 1.49 -18.51
N PRO A 10 -2.40 0.34 -18.71
CA PRO A 10 -2.30 -0.29 -20.02
C PRO A 10 -3.58 -1.06 -20.31
N LEU A 11 -4.60 -0.45 -20.92
CA LEU A 11 -5.89 -1.11 -21.20
C LEU A 11 -5.81 -2.41 -22.03
N ALA A 12 -4.73 -2.58 -22.80
CA ALA A 12 -4.44 -3.78 -23.60
C ALA A 12 -5.61 -4.28 -24.48
N LEU A 13 -6.43 -3.36 -25.01
CA LEU A 13 -7.66 -3.69 -25.74
C LEU A 13 -7.45 -4.61 -26.95
N SER A 14 -6.29 -4.51 -27.61
CA SER A 14 -5.92 -5.36 -28.76
C SER A 14 -5.74 -6.84 -28.40
N THR A 15 -5.56 -7.17 -27.12
CA THR A 15 -5.47 -8.57 -26.64
C THR A 15 -6.84 -9.22 -26.49
N HIS A 16 -7.93 -8.45 -26.56
CA HIS A 16 -9.30 -8.91 -26.44
C HIS A 16 -9.62 -9.69 -25.15
N TRP A 17 -8.94 -9.36 -24.04
CA TRP A 17 -9.13 -10.00 -22.73
C TRP A 17 -10.58 -9.98 -22.21
N PHE A 18 -11.41 -9.07 -22.73
CA PHE A 18 -12.82 -8.88 -22.38
C PHE A 18 -13.79 -9.75 -23.20
N LEU A 19 -13.36 -10.38 -24.30
CA LEU A 19 -14.24 -11.19 -25.16
C LEU A 19 -14.47 -12.62 -24.63
N ALA A 20 -13.68 -13.09 -23.67
CA ALA A 20 -13.89 -14.38 -23.04
C ALA A 20 -15.14 -14.38 -22.13
N THR A 21 -15.76 -15.54 -21.93
CA THR A 21 -16.86 -15.71 -20.96
C THR A 21 -16.51 -16.83 -19.98
N PRO A 22 -16.15 -16.51 -18.71
CA PRO A 22 -16.04 -15.17 -18.15
C PRO A 22 -14.83 -14.37 -18.71
N PRO A 23 -14.88 -13.02 -18.70
CA PRO A 23 -13.75 -12.17 -19.05
C PRO A 23 -12.51 -12.45 -18.20
N THR A 24 -11.32 -12.23 -18.79
CA THR A 24 -10.06 -12.39 -18.04
C THR A 24 -9.70 -11.09 -17.33
N PHE A 25 -10.00 -11.00 -16.03
CA PHE A 25 -9.65 -9.84 -15.21
C PHE A 25 -9.09 -10.23 -13.84
N PRO A 26 -8.04 -9.57 -13.31
CA PRO A 26 -7.14 -8.65 -14.02
C PRO A 26 -6.39 -9.33 -15.17
N TYR A 27 -6.28 -8.66 -16.31
CA TYR A 27 -5.55 -9.15 -17.48
C TYR A 27 -4.02 -9.02 -17.30
N PRO A 28 -3.20 -9.77 -18.05
CA PRO A 28 -1.76 -9.91 -17.80
C PRO A 28 -0.99 -8.58 -17.73
N GLU A 29 -1.27 -7.65 -18.64
CA GLU A 29 -0.61 -6.34 -18.70
C GLU A 29 -0.95 -5.47 -17.48
N LEU A 30 -2.18 -5.57 -16.96
CA LEU A 30 -2.58 -4.86 -15.74
C LEU A 30 -1.86 -5.43 -14.50
N ARG A 31 -1.68 -6.75 -14.45
CA ARG A 31 -0.93 -7.42 -13.36
C ARG A 31 0.56 -7.08 -13.41
N ALA A 32 1.11 -6.91 -14.60
CA ALA A 32 2.50 -6.53 -14.80
C ALA A 32 2.75 -5.03 -14.53
N HIS A 33 1.71 -4.19 -14.60
CA HIS A 33 1.81 -2.74 -14.42
C HIS A 33 2.22 -2.36 -13.00
N ALA A 34 1.53 -2.88 -11.98
CA ALA A 34 1.84 -2.64 -10.57
C ALA A 34 1.24 -3.75 -9.68
N PRO A 35 1.75 -3.97 -8.45
CA PRO A 35 1.20 -4.95 -7.52
C PRO A 35 -0.27 -4.64 -7.14
N ILE A 36 -1.13 -5.67 -7.20
CA ILE A 36 -2.57 -5.58 -6.97
C ILE A 36 -2.93 -6.31 -5.67
N SER A 37 -3.46 -5.57 -4.71
CA SER A 37 -3.90 -6.06 -3.39
C SER A 37 -5.17 -6.89 -3.51
N SER A 38 -6.11 -6.41 -4.31
CA SER A 38 -7.36 -7.11 -4.61
C SER A 38 -7.95 -6.66 -5.95
N ALA A 39 -8.78 -7.52 -6.54
CA ALA A 39 -9.48 -7.22 -7.77
C ALA A 39 -10.86 -7.89 -7.80
N THR A 40 -11.81 -7.25 -8.47
CA THR A 40 -13.11 -7.82 -8.81
C THR A 40 -13.55 -7.36 -10.18
N TYR A 41 -14.55 -8.02 -10.76
CA TYR A 41 -15.18 -7.58 -11.99
C TYR A 41 -16.60 -8.11 -12.11
N THR A 42 -17.42 -7.39 -12.87
CA THR A 42 -18.73 -7.84 -13.34
C THR A 42 -18.80 -7.63 -14.84
N TRP A 43 -19.70 -8.37 -15.49
CA TRP A 43 -20.00 -8.18 -16.89
C TRP A 43 -21.47 -8.50 -17.16
N GLU A 44 -22.04 -7.77 -18.11
CA GLU A 44 -23.42 -7.92 -18.54
C GLU A 44 -23.51 -7.70 -20.04
N TYR A 45 -24.63 -8.13 -20.62
CA TYR A 45 -24.97 -7.79 -21.98
C TYR A 45 -26.46 -7.49 -22.11
N ILE A 46 -26.79 -6.66 -23.10
CA ILE A 46 -28.17 -6.40 -23.52
C ILE A 46 -28.32 -6.93 -24.94
N GLU A 47 -29.33 -7.77 -25.15
CA GLU A 47 -29.68 -8.25 -26.50
C GLU A 47 -30.35 -7.14 -27.30
N ARG A 48 -29.88 -6.94 -28.53
CA ARG A 48 -30.55 -6.10 -29.52
C ARG A 48 -31.38 -6.97 -30.45
N ILE A 49 -32.68 -6.75 -30.40
CA ILE A 49 -33.68 -7.42 -31.23
C ILE A 49 -33.94 -6.57 -32.47
N ASP A 50 -34.16 -7.21 -33.62
CA ASP A 50 -34.61 -6.54 -34.84
C ASP A 50 -35.98 -5.85 -34.58
N PRO A 51 -36.09 -4.52 -34.75
CA PRO A 51 -37.38 -3.86 -34.62
C PRO A 51 -38.36 -4.22 -35.76
N ASP A 52 -37.90 -4.85 -36.85
CA ASP A 52 -38.75 -5.29 -37.96
C ASP A 52 -39.27 -6.73 -37.77
N PRO A 53 -40.55 -6.92 -37.42
CA PRO A 53 -41.13 -8.26 -37.20
C PRO A 53 -41.22 -9.11 -38.48
N SER A 54 -40.98 -8.55 -39.67
CA SER A 54 -41.00 -9.31 -40.93
C SER A 54 -39.77 -10.21 -41.14
N ASN A 55 -38.66 -9.96 -40.44
CA ASN A 55 -37.42 -10.75 -40.50
C ASN A 55 -37.38 -11.95 -39.53
N LEU A 56 -38.40 -12.13 -38.68
CA LEU A 56 -38.44 -13.17 -37.62
C LEU A 56 -38.67 -14.60 -38.15
N THR A 57 -38.82 -14.80 -39.46
CA THR A 57 -39.19 -16.11 -40.04
C THR A 57 -38.00 -17.03 -40.30
N THR A 58 -36.75 -16.55 -40.22
CA THR A 58 -35.57 -17.39 -40.52
C THR A 58 -34.56 -17.52 -39.38
N HIS A 59 -34.45 -16.57 -38.44
CA HIS A 59 -33.57 -16.69 -37.27
C HIS A 59 -34.23 -16.07 -36.02
N PRO A 60 -34.24 -16.74 -34.85
CA PRO A 60 -34.85 -16.19 -33.66
C PRO A 60 -34.04 -14.99 -33.13
N GLY A 61 -34.55 -13.79 -33.39
CA GLY A 61 -34.73 -12.73 -32.39
C GLY A 61 -33.53 -11.90 -31.92
N VAL A 62 -32.27 -12.34 -32.00
CA VAL A 62 -31.13 -11.55 -31.48
C VAL A 62 -30.14 -11.23 -32.60
N LEU A 63 -30.01 -9.95 -32.96
CA LEU A 63 -29.11 -9.47 -34.03
C LEU A 63 -27.69 -9.22 -33.53
N SER A 64 -27.57 -8.64 -32.34
CA SER A 64 -26.29 -8.36 -31.70
C SER A 64 -26.48 -8.17 -30.19
N GLN A 65 -25.37 -8.12 -29.47
CA GLN A 65 -25.35 -7.89 -28.03
C GLN A 65 -24.45 -6.71 -27.72
N ASP A 66 -24.94 -5.78 -26.91
CA ASP A 66 -24.10 -4.74 -26.31
C ASP A 66 -23.56 -5.28 -24.99
N TRP A 67 -22.27 -5.51 -24.92
CA TRP A 67 -21.59 -6.01 -23.74
C TRP A 67 -20.95 -4.86 -22.96
N THR A 68 -20.95 -4.98 -21.64
CA THR A 68 -20.20 -4.12 -20.73
C THR A 68 -19.44 -4.98 -19.72
N VAL A 69 -18.15 -4.71 -19.55
CA VAL A 69 -17.30 -5.28 -18.49
C VAL A 69 -16.82 -4.14 -17.62
N ILE A 70 -16.98 -4.27 -16.30
CA ILE A 70 -16.45 -3.32 -15.32
C ILE A 70 -15.55 -4.08 -14.36
N GLY A 71 -14.26 -3.76 -14.38
CA GLY A 71 -13.26 -4.28 -13.45
C GLY A 71 -12.81 -3.21 -12.46
N ALA A 72 -12.52 -3.61 -11.23
CA ALA A 72 -11.91 -2.75 -10.22
C ALA A 72 -10.67 -3.45 -9.66
N VAL A 73 -9.56 -2.73 -9.58
CA VAL A 73 -8.32 -3.16 -8.93
C VAL A 73 -7.96 -2.19 -7.81
N GLN A 74 -7.50 -2.73 -6.69
CA GLN A 74 -6.92 -1.97 -5.61
C GLN A 74 -5.40 -2.16 -5.61
N TRP A 75 -4.66 -1.06 -5.65
CA TRP A 75 -3.20 -1.09 -5.72
C TRP A 75 -2.58 -1.32 -4.34
N GLU A 76 -1.55 -2.16 -4.25
CA GLU A 76 -0.86 -2.38 -2.97
C GLU A 76 -0.06 -1.16 -2.51
N LEU A 77 0.34 -0.29 -3.45
CA LEU A 77 1.26 0.82 -3.18
C LEU A 77 0.63 1.89 -2.29
N ASP A 78 -0.61 2.28 -2.60
CA ASP A 78 -1.29 3.40 -1.95
C ASP A 78 -2.75 3.07 -1.58
N MET A 79 -3.25 1.87 -1.91
CA MET A 79 -4.63 1.41 -1.68
C MET A 79 -5.70 2.18 -2.46
N SER A 80 -5.28 3.00 -3.43
CA SER A 80 -6.20 3.58 -4.40
C SER A 80 -6.83 2.50 -5.27
N ILE A 81 -8.01 2.81 -5.80
CA ILE A 81 -8.80 1.91 -6.64
C ILE A 81 -8.82 2.48 -8.04
N THR A 82 -8.48 1.66 -9.03
CA THR A 82 -8.72 1.97 -10.44
C THR A 82 -9.88 1.11 -10.93
N ARG A 83 -10.89 1.78 -11.49
CA ARG A 83 -12.02 1.14 -12.17
C ARG A 83 -11.86 1.29 -13.67
N ILE A 84 -12.05 0.20 -14.39
CA ILE A 84 -11.93 0.10 -15.84
C ILE A 84 -13.27 -0.40 -16.38
N ARG A 85 -13.89 0.36 -17.27
CA ARG A 85 -15.07 -0.07 -18.03
C ARG A 85 -14.68 -0.29 -19.48
N VAL A 86 -15.13 -1.38 -20.07
CA VAL A 86 -15.01 -1.68 -21.49
C VAL A 86 -16.40 -2.03 -22.03
N GLN A 87 -16.77 -1.45 -23.17
CA GLN A 87 -18.07 -1.68 -23.81
C GLN A 87 -17.87 -1.97 -25.30
N TRP A 88 -18.63 -2.93 -25.85
CA TRP A 88 -18.58 -3.26 -27.27
C TRP A 88 -19.90 -3.87 -27.74
N ASN A 89 -20.15 -3.83 -29.05
CA ASN A 89 -21.23 -4.55 -29.70
C ASN A 89 -20.68 -5.76 -30.47
N THR A 90 -21.32 -6.92 -30.38
CA THR A 90 -20.84 -8.15 -31.02
C THR A 90 -20.86 -8.13 -32.55
N SER A 91 -21.69 -7.31 -33.20
CA SER A 91 -21.73 -7.22 -34.66
C SER A 91 -20.63 -6.32 -35.23
N ASP A 92 -20.04 -5.44 -34.43
CA ASP A 92 -18.97 -4.55 -34.87
C ASP A 92 -18.07 -4.14 -33.68
N ILE A 93 -17.25 -5.07 -33.20
CA ILE A 93 -16.38 -4.84 -32.04
C ILE A 93 -15.45 -3.66 -32.31
N THR A 94 -14.79 -3.65 -33.47
CA THR A 94 -13.74 -2.66 -33.80
C THR A 94 -14.23 -1.23 -33.73
N ASN A 95 -15.42 -0.93 -34.30
CA ASN A 95 -15.91 0.45 -34.34
C ASN A 95 -16.76 0.85 -33.12
N THR A 96 -17.17 -0.11 -32.29
CA THR A 96 -18.02 0.15 -31.12
C THR A 96 -17.28 0.05 -29.79
N LEU A 97 -16.04 -0.44 -29.80
CA LEU A 97 -15.22 -0.58 -28.60
C LEU A 97 -14.97 0.78 -27.94
N ARG A 98 -15.39 0.89 -26.68
CA ARG A 98 -15.19 2.06 -25.82
C ARG A 98 -14.58 1.62 -24.50
N SER A 99 -13.76 2.49 -23.93
CA SER A 99 -13.16 2.25 -22.62
C SER A 99 -13.11 3.52 -21.79
N ASP A 100 -13.38 3.39 -20.50
CA ASP A 100 -13.25 4.46 -19.53
C ASP A 100 -12.45 3.98 -18.32
N ILE A 101 -11.65 4.89 -17.74
CA ILE A 101 -10.93 4.65 -16.50
C ILE A 101 -11.37 5.69 -15.49
N LYS A 102 -11.78 5.24 -14.30
CA LYS A 102 -12.00 6.10 -13.14
C LYS A 102 -10.98 5.75 -12.07
N HIS A 103 -10.29 6.77 -11.59
CA HIS A 103 -9.41 6.62 -10.46
C HIS A 103 -10.12 7.11 -9.19
N LEU A 104 -10.18 6.24 -8.21
CA LEU A 104 -10.62 6.55 -6.87
C LEU A 104 -9.35 6.57 -6.01
N PRO A 105 -8.89 7.74 -5.53
CA PRO A 105 -7.77 7.77 -4.59
C PRO A 105 -8.13 6.90 -3.38
N SER A 106 -7.10 6.37 -2.72
CA SER A 106 -7.26 5.55 -1.53
C SER A 106 -8.27 6.18 -0.58
N SER A 107 -9.28 5.41 -0.19
CA SER A 107 -10.20 5.82 0.88
C SER A 107 -9.50 5.75 2.24
N ALA A 108 -8.41 6.52 2.41
CA ALA A 108 -8.31 7.37 3.58
C ALA A 108 -9.43 8.44 3.54
N HIS A 109 -10.03 8.70 2.37
CA HIS A 109 -11.18 9.59 2.21
C HIS A 109 -12.37 8.83 1.62
N GLY A 110 -13.19 8.25 2.50
CA GLY A 110 -14.52 7.77 2.12
C GLY A 110 -15.36 8.91 1.51
N PRO A 111 -16.45 8.58 0.78
CA PRO A 111 -17.37 9.57 0.25
C PRO A 111 -18.05 10.27 1.45
N ARG A 112 -17.66 11.54 1.67
CA ARG A 112 -17.92 12.44 2.82
C ARG A 112 -16.72 12.51 3.78
N GLY A 113 -16.04 13.66 3.73
CA GLY A 113 -14.83 13.95 4.47
C GLY A 113 -15.00 13.82 5.98
N ASN A 114 -14.45 12.75 6.52
CA ASN A 114 -14.14 12.58 7.94
C ASN A 114 -13.11 11.44 8.10
N THR A 115 -11.93 11.54 7.48
CA THR A 115 -10.73 11.12 8.21
C THR A 115 -10.63 12.12 9.34
N ARG A 116 -11.15 11.75 10.51
CA ARG A 116 -10.88 12.52 11.71
C ARG A 116 -9.37 12.39 11.92
N GLU A 117 -8.60 13.39 11.47
CA GLU A 117 -7.19 13.50 11.84
C GLU A 117 -7.12 13.28 13.34
N LEU A 118 -6.43 12.21 13.74
CA LEU A 118 -6.32 11.86 15.14
C LEU A 118 -5.55 12.98 15.81
N THR A 119 -6.07 13.48 16.92
CA THR A 119 -5.38 14.50 17.70
C THR A 119 -4.04 13.95 18.22
N ARG A 120 -3.12 14.85 18.58
CA ARG A 120 -1.86 14.46 19.22
C ARG A 120 -2.08 13.57 20.45
N GLU A 121 -3.14 13.82 21.22
CA GLU A 121 -3.52 13.03 22.39
C GLU A 121 -3.98 11.62 22.00
N GLN A 122 -4.77 11.48 20.93
CA GLN A 122 -5.18 10.18 20.42
C GLN A 122 -4.00 9.36 19.89
N LEU A 123 -3.06 10.02 19.20
CA LEU A 123 -1.82 9.41 18.75
C LEU A 123 -0.93 9.01 19.93
N LEU A 124 -0.88 9.81 20.98
CA LEU A 124 -0.13 9.47 22.20
C LEU A 124 -0.73 8.23 22.88
N LEU A 125 -2.06 8.17 23.03
CA LEU A 125 -2.74 7.02 23.61
C LEU A 125 -2.51 5.75 22.78
N ALA A 126 -2.59 5.85 21.45
CA ALA A 126 -2.32 4.72 20.56
C ALA A 126 -0.89 4.18 20.75
N SER A 127 0.11 5.06 20.85
CA SER A 127 1.49 4.66 21.16
C SER A 127 1.57 3.94 22.51
N GLN A 128 0.91 4.47 23.55
CA GLN A 128 0.91 3.85 24.88
C GLN A 128 0.25 2.46 24.89
N TRP A 129 -0.83 2.27 24.14
CA TRP A 129 -1.54 1.00 24.08
C TRP A 129 -0.80 -0.05 23.26
N TYR A 130 -0.22 0.31 22.12
CA TYR A 130 0.27 -0.68 21.16
C TYR A 130 1.77 -0.92 21.20
N ALA A 131 2.58 0.11 21.50
CA ALA A 131 4.04 0.00 21.44
C ALA A 131 4.61 -1.11 22.34
N PRO A 132 4.15 -1.30 23.60
CA PRO A 132 4.68 -2.37 24.45
C PRO A 132 4.53 -3.76 23.84
N HIS A 133 3.37 -4.04 23.23
CA HIS A 133 3.08 -5.34 22.61
C HIS A 133 3.83 -5.56 21.30
N ILE A 134 3.92 -4.51 20.48
CA ILE A 134 4.69 -4.52 19.22
C ILE A 134 6.16 -4.82 19.49
N LEU A 135 6.76 -4.07 20.42
CA LEU A 135 8.17 -4.22 20.77
C LEU A 135 8.46 -5.53 21.48
N SER A 136 7.58 -5.95 22.39
CA SER A 136 7.69 -7.26 23.05
C SER A 136 7.71 -8.39 22.02
N PHE A 137 6.78 -8.36 21.06
CA PHE A 137 6.76 -9.32 19.97
C PHE A 137 8.06 -9.27 19.16
N ALA A 138 8.45 -8.10 18.65
CA ALA A 138 9.62 -7.96 17.78
C ALA A 138 10.92 -8.40 18.46
N ARG A 139 11.15 -7.96 19.70
CA ARG A 139 12.35 -8.31 20.49
C ARG A 139 12.38 -9.80 20.84
N SER A 140 11.23 -10.44 21.08
CA SER A 140 11.17 -11.89 21.32
C SER A 140 11.55 -12.74 20.10
N ARG A 141 11.70 -12.12 18.92
CA ARG A 141 12.05 -12.78 17.65
C ARG A 141 13.48 -12.55 17.21
N LEU A 142 14.29 -11.80 17.96
CA LEU A 142 15.70 -11.60 17.65
C LEU A 142 16.40 -12.95 17.39
N GLY A 143 17.19 -13.02 16.31
CA GLY A 143 17.87 -14.25 15.91
C GLY A 143 17.00 -15.27 15.18
N THR A 144 15.74 -14.94 14.88
CA THR A 144 14.80 -15.86 14.20
C THR A 144 14.22 -15.24 12.94
N THR A 145 13.63 -16.08 12.08
CA THR A 145 12.85 -15.65 10.92
C THR A 145 11.37 -15.58 11.27
N VAL A 146 10.73 -14.45 10.94
CA VAL A 146 9.28 -14.24 11.03
C VAL A 146 8.65 -14.39 9.64
N ALA A 147 7.63 -15.26 9.57
CA ALA A 147 6.85 -15.55 8.37
C ALA A 147 7.74 -15.90 7.17
N ASP A 148 7.58 -15.20 6.04
CA ASP A 148 8.32 -15.44 4.81
C ASP A 148 9.73 -14.83 4.80
N GLY A 149 10.18 -14.22 5.91
CA GLY A 149 11.50 -13.64 6.05
C GLY A 149 11.68 -12.28 5.38
N LYS A 150 10.62 -11.61 4.91
CA LYS A 150 10.72 -10.25 4.34
C LYS A 150 10.70 -9.16 5.44
N CYS A 151 11.19 -7.97 5.12
CA CYS A 151 11.29 -6.85 6.08
C CYS A 151 9.91 -6.45 6.64
N TRP A 152 8.92 -6.26 5.76
CA TRP A 152 7.56 -5.89 6.14
C TRP A 152 6.83 -6.95 6.97
N SER A 153 7.21 -8.23 6.84
CA SER A 153 6.55 -9.35 7.53
C SER A 153 6.70 -9.29 9.04
N LEU A 154 7.80 -8.71 9.54
CA LEU A 154 7.98 -8.47 10.98
C LEU A 154 6.94 -7.47 11.51
N ALA A 155 6.79 -6.32 10.85
CA ALA A 155 5.82 -5.29 11.25
C ALA A 155 4.38 -5.80 11.16
N SER A 156 4.04 -6.51 10.07
CA SER A 156 2.71 -7.11 9.90
C SER A 156 2.38 -8.13 11.00
N ALA A 157 3.33 -9.03 11.32
CA ALA A 157 3.15 -10.01 12.39
C ALA A 157 3.06 -9.36 13.78
N ALA A 158 3.85 -8.32 14.03
CA ALA A 158 3.81 -7.58 15.30
C ALA A 158 2.46 -6.87 15.49
N LEU A 159 1.93 -6.20 14.46
CA LEU A 159 0.60 -5.60 14.52
C LEU A 159 -0.49 -6.65 14.73
N GLN A 160 -0.42 -7.78 14.01
CA GLN A 160 -1.37 -8.88 14.19
C GLN A 160 -1.32 -9.46 15.61
N HIS A 161 -0.14 -9.60 16.21
CA HIS A 161 0.01 -10.02 17.61
C HIS A 161 -0.64 -9.02 18.57
N THR A 162 -0.38 -7.72 18.36
CA THR A 162 -0.90 -6.64 19.20
C THR A 162 -2.41 -6.51 19.13
N ARG A 163 -3.06 -6.84 18.00
CA ARG A 163 -4.53 -6.93 17.92
C ARG A 163 -5.14 -7.82 19.00
N GLY A 164 -4.55 -8.99 19.22
CA GLY A 164 -5.03 -9.90 20.28
C GLY A 164 -4.80 -9.34 21.69
N ALA A 165 -3.70 -8.61 21.91
CA ALA A 165 -3.39 -7.99 23.20
C ALA A 165 -4.31 -6.81 23.52
N ALA A 166 -4.49 -5.90 22.57
CA ALA A 166 -5.38 -4.74 22.70
C ALA A 166 -6.81 -5.13 23.07
N VAL A 167 -7.36 -6.16 22.41
CA VAL A 167 -8.72 -6.66 22.73
C VAL A 167 -8.82 -7.19 24.16
N ARG A 168 -7.79 -7.89 24.66
CA ARG A 168 -7.78 -8.38 26.07
C ARG A 168 -7.71 -7.25 27.08
N GLU A 169 -7.14 -6.12 26.69
CA GLU A 169 -7.00 -4.92 27.52
C GLU A 169 -8.18 -3.94 27.37
N GLY A 170 -9.19 -4.29 26.55
CA GLY A 170 -10.37 -3.46 26.31
C GLY A 170 -10.11 -2.27 25.39
N HIS A 171 -9.02 -2.31 24.62
CA HIS A 171 -8.67 -1.31 23.61
C HIS A 171 -9.14 -1.76 22.22
N GLU A 172 -9.35 -0.78 21.34
CA GLU A 172 -9.57 -1.07 19.92
C GLU A 172 -8.32 -1.78 19.36
N PRO A 173 -8.47 -2.83 18.53
CA PRO A 173 -7.30 -3.46 17.90
C PRO A 173 -6.65 -2.49 16.89
N PRO A 174 -5.30 -2.40 16.82
CA PRO A 174 -4.65 -1.60 15.79
C PRO A 174 -4.96 -2.14 14.40
N GLN A 175 -5.10 -1.26 13.42
CA GLN A 175 -5.30 -1.64 12.02
C GLN A 175 -4.16 -2.56 11.53
N PRO A 176 -4.45 -3.54 10.66
CA PRO A 176 -3.40 -4.37 10.08
C PRO A 176 -2.56 -3.57 9.09
N SER A 177 -1.31 -3.98 8.90
CA SER A 177 -0.50 -3.49 7.77
C SER A 177 -1.24 -3.71 6.46
N THR A 178 -1.28 -2.68 5.63
CA THR A 178 -1.94 -2.72 4.34
C THR A 178 -0.96 -2.18 3.30
N GLY A 179 -0.35 -3.08 2.53
CA GLY A 179 0.82 -2.74 1.72
C GLY A 179 1.94 -2.18 2.61
N ARG A 180 2.35 -0.94 2.33
CA ARG A 180 3.39 -0.19 3.07
C ARG A 180 2.82 0.86 4.02
N VAL A 181 1.55 0.72 4.39
CA VAL A 181 0.87 1.58 5.35
C VAL A 181 0.61 0.79 6.62
N HIS A 182 1.04 1.34 7.75
CA HIS A 182 1.07 0.63 9.05
C HIS A 182 0.30 1.38 10.16
N GLY A 183 -0.53 2.34 9.77
CA GLY A 183 -1.33 3.19 10.67
C GLY A 183 -1.41 4.63 10.19
N GLN A 184 -1.53 5.58 11.12
CA GLN A 184 -1.55 7.01 10.81
C GLN A 184 -0.14 7.51 10.48
N LEU A 185 0.04 8.18 9.34
CA LEU A 185 1.30 8.82 8.99
C LEU A 185 1.61 9.96 9.98
N VAL A 186 2.76 9.88 10.64
CA VAL A 186 3.25 10.91 11.58
C VAL A 186 4.48 11.66 11.08
N LEU A 187 5.23 11.06 10.15
CA LEU A 187 6.35 11.70 9.47
C LEU A 187 6.35 11.27 8.00
N ASP A 188 6.53 12.22 7.09
CA ASP A 188 6.95 12.00 5.70
C ASP A 188 8.06 13.00 5.39
N TRP A 189 9.29 12.51 5.30
CA TRP A 189 10.46 13.33 5.06
C TRP A 189 11.29 12.79 3.92
N ASP A 190 11.69 13.71 3.05
CA ASP A 190 12.54 13.44 1.91
C ASP A 190 13.77 14.33 1.99
N VAL A 191 14.94 13.80 1.67
CA VAL A 191 16.19 14.59 1.67
C VAL A 191 16.10 15.78 0.71
N SER A 192 15.29 15.68 -0.36
CA SER A 192 15.10 16.80 -1.28
C SER A 192 14.16 17.89 -0.74
N SER A 193 13.58 17.72 0.46
CA SER A 193 12.72 18.72 1.07
C SER A 193 13.54 19.91 1.61
N LEU A 194 12.89 21.06 1.79
CA LEU A 194 13.51 22.23 2.42
C LEU A 194 13.67 22.08 3.95
N VAL A 195 13.19 20.97 4.52
CA VAL A 195 13.19 20.72 5.96
C VAL A 195 14.45 19.91 6.31
N PRO A 196 15.35 20.44 7.16
CA PRO A 196 16.54 19.70 7.58
C PRO A 196 16.16 18.49 8.44
N ALA A 197 17.00 17.46 8.45
CA ALA A 197 16.84 16.30 9.33
C ALA A 197 16.88 16.69 10.82
N ALA A 198 17.64 17.74 11.15
CA ALA A 198 17.84 18.18 12.53
C ALA A 198 16.51 18.44 13.25
N GLY A 199 16.26 17.70 14.32
CA GLY A 199 15.03 17.80 15.14
C GLY A 199 13.75 17.27 14.50
N ILE A 200 13.80 16.68 13.30
CA ILE A 200 12.57 16.29 12.57
C ILE A 200 11.80 15.18 13.26
N LEU A 201 12.51 14.20 13.82
CA LEU A 201 11.91 13.08 14.56
C LEU A 201 11.19 13.58 15.82
N GLN A 202 11.76 14.58 16.49
CA GLN A 202 11.15 15.22 17.66
C GLN A 202 9.93 16.05 17.26
N ALA A 203 10.00 16.81 16.17
CA ALA A 203 8.91 17.63 15.66
C ALA A 203 7.69 16.77 15.25
N ALA A 204 7.95 15.62 14.62
CA ALA A 204 6.95 14.63 14.25
C ALA A 204 6.48 13.74 15.43
N ASP A 205 7.06 13.93 16.62
CA ASP A 205 6.76 13.11 17.81
C ASP A 205 6.95 11.62 17.56
N VAL A 206 7.97 11.19 16.81
CA VAL A 206 8.26 9.77 16.51
C VAL A 206 8.60 9.03 17.81
N ARG A 207 8.02 7.84 17.99
CA ARG A 207 8.09 7.07 19.23
C ARG A 207 8.43 5.60 18.98
N ALA A 208 8.91 4.96 20.05
CA ALA A 208 9.04 3.52 20.10
C ALA A 208 7.69 2.84 19.79
N GLY A 209 7.73 1.77 19.00
CA GLY A 209 6.56 1.05 18.49
C GLY A 209 5.93 1.63 17.22
N ASP A 210 6.36 2.81 16.76
CA ASP A 210 6.02 3.28 15.41
C ASP A 210 6.69 2.39 14.35
N VAL A 211 6.16 2.38 13.12
CA VAL A 211 6.70 1.62 11.99
C VAL A 211 7.32 2.57 10.98
N LEU A 212 8.59 2.35 10.65
CA LEU A 212 9.41 3.14 9.76
C LEU A 212 9.50 2.46 8.38
N GLU A 213 9.27 3.23 7.33
CA GLU A 213 9.44 2.86 5.92
C GLU A 213 10.54 3.71 5.28
N LEU A 214 11.56 3.06 4.74
CA LEU A 214 12.60 3.67 3.90
C LEU A 214 12.30 3.44 2.42
N SER A 215 12.62 4.43 1.59
CA SER A 215 12.55 4.34 0.13
C SER A 215 13.79 4.95 -0.53
N ASP A 216 14.54 4.12 -1.24
CA ASP A 216 15.79 4.49 -1.96
C ASP A 216 16.69 5.38 -1.10
N ALA A 217 16.93 4.93 0.14
CA ALA A 217 17.65 5.65 1.17
C ALA A 217 19.16 5.41 1.06
N HIS A 218 19.94 6.50 1.06
CA HIS A 218 21.39 6.45 0.99
C HIS A 218 21.95 7.19 2.19
N PHE A 219 22.77 6.51 2.99
CA PHE A 219 23.40 7.05 4.18
C PHE A 219 24.89 7.17 3.95
N ARG A 220 25.45 8.30 4.36
CA ARG A 220 26.88 8.58 4.30
C ARG A 220 27.42 8.69 5.71
N HIS A 221 27.96 7.57 6.21
CA HIS A 221 28.57 7.50 7.53
C HIS A 221 29.99 8.02 7.52
N ILE A 222 30.31 8.98 8.40
CA ILE A 222 31.69 9.44 8.61
C ILE A 222 32.29 8.69 9.79
N ARG A 223 33.13 7.70 9.50
CA ARG A 223 33.86 6.93 10.50
C ARG A 223 35.12 7.65 10.91
N VAL A 224 35.18 8.10 12.17
CA VAL A 224 36.41 8.68 12.73
C VAL A 224 37.34 7.53 13.16
N LEU A 225 38.50 7.46 12.53
CA LEU A 225 39.56 6.50 12.80
C LEU A 225 40.68 7.15 13.62
N LEU A 226 41.45 6.32 14.33
CA LEU A 226 42.65 6.73 15.08
C LEU A 226 42.40 7.91 16.06
N GLY A 227 41.28 7.90 16.77
CA GLY A 227 40.98 8.90 17.81
C GLY A 227 40.78 10.33 17.30
N GLY A 228 40.40 10.53 16.03
CA GLY A 228 40.16 11.86 15.45
C GLY A 228 41.13 12.25 14.33
N LEU A 229 42.17 11.44 14.08
CA LEU A 229 43.25 11.78 13.15
C LEU A 229 42.97 11.38 11.69
N ALA A 230 41.96 10.54 11.46
CA ALA A 230 41.52 10.18 10.12
C ALA A 230 39.99 10.02 10.07
N SER A 231 39.39 10.30 8.93
CA SER A 231 38.00 9.95 8.64
C SER A 231 37.92 9.01 7.44
N GLY A 232 37.07 8.00 7.52
CA GLY A 232 36.66 7.14 6.41
C GLY A 232 35.18 7.32 6.13
N GLU A 233 34.77 7.19 4.88
CA GLU A 233 33.37 7.31 4.47
C GLU A 233 32.82 5.91 4.14
N GLU A 234 31.70 5.54 4.76
CA GLU A 234 30.95 4.33 4.44
C GLU A 234 29.60 4.74 3.85
N ASN A 235 29.33 4.31 2.62
CA ASN A 235 28.09 4.58 1.92
C ASN A 235 27.20 3.34 2.00
N VAL A 236 26.04 3.48 2.65
CA VAL A 236 25.05 2.41 2.82
C VAL A 236 23.81 2.74 2.01
N GLN A 237 23.47 1.87 1.07
CA GLN A 237 22.25 1.97 0.29
C GLN A 237 21.20 0.99 0.82
N VAL A 238 20.01 1.52 1.10
CA VAL A 238 18.82 0.76 1.50
C VAL A 238 17.74 1.03 0.46
N GLY A 239 17.22 -0.02 -0.17
CA GLY A 239 16.14 0.08 -1.15
C GLY A 239 14.80 0.41 -0.49
N GLU A 240 13.82 -0.46 -0.68
CA GLU A 240 12.58 -0.42 0.11
C GLU A 240 12.76 -1.25 1.37
N HIS A 241 12.48 -0.65 2.53
CA HIS A 241 12.70 -1.35 3.80
C HIS A 241 11.72 -0.92 4.87
N THR A 242 11.29 -1.89 5.68
CA THR A 242 10.35 -1.73 6.79
C THR A 242 11.04 -2.10 8.10
N ALA A 243 10.90 -1.27 9.12
CA ALA A 243 11.45 -1.51 10.44
C ALA A 243 10.51 -1.01 11.55
N ILE A 244 10.62 -1.60 12.75
CA ILE A 244 9.89 -1.13 13.94
C ILE A 244 10.82 -0.23 14.75
N VAL A 245 10.37 0.98 15.08
CA VAL A 245 11.14 1.92 15.90
C VAL A 245 11.28 1.39 17.32
N ASP A 246 12.50 1.18 17.77
CA ASP A 246 12.83 0.74 19.12
C ASP A 246 13.11 1.93 20.06
N ALA A 247 13.85 2.92 19.57
CA ALA A 247 14.18 4.14 20.30
C ALA A 247 14.54 5.29 19.34
N VAL A 248 14.44 6.52 19.83
CA VAL A 248 14.80 7.75 19.09
C VAL A 248 15.75 8.59 19.95
N GLU A 249 16.89 8.99 19.39
CA GLU A 249 17.91 9.80 20.03
C GLU A 249 18.43 10.84 19.03
N GLY A 250 17.99 12.10 19.16
CA GLY A 250 18.28 13.13 18.15
C GLY A 250 17.70 12.74 16.79
N GLU A 251 18.56 12.67 15.78
CA GLU A 251 18.24 12.25 14.41
C GLU A 251 18.39 10.74 14.18
N LYS A 252 18.84 10.01 15.21
CA LYS A 252 19.06 8.57 15.16
C LYS A 252 17.83 7.80 15.61
N VAL A 253 17.45 6.81 14.80
CA VAL A 253 16.39 5.85 15.09
C VAL A 253 17.01 4.48 15.27
N SER A 254 16.94 3.92 16.48
CA SER A 254 17.22 2.50 16.71
C SER A 254 15.99 1.69 16.34
N VAL A 255 16.17 0.55 15.68
CA VAL A 255 15.06 -0.25 15.16
C VAL A 255 15.22 -1.75 15.45
N VAL A 256 14.10 -2.47 15.45
CA VAL A 256 14.05 -3.91 15.26
C VAL A 256 13.52 -4.19 13.87
N GLU A 257 14.27 -4.96 13.08
CA GLU A 257 14.04 -5.13 11.66
C GLU A 257 14.38 -6.54 11.19
N GLN A 258 13.89 -6.93 10.02
CA GLN A 258 14.20 -8.23 9.40
C GLN A 258 14.70 -8.03 7.98
N ASN A 259 15.58 -8.92 7.52
CA ASN A 259 16.07 -8.90 6.14
C ASN A 259 16.75 -7.58 5.77
N ALA A 260 17.50 -7.05 6.74
CA ALA A 260 18.34 -5.88 6.60
C ALA A 260 19.79 -6.33 6.43
N ARG A 261 20.64 -6.06 7.44
CA ARG A 261 22.04 -6.49 7.46
C ARG A 261 22.20 -8.01 7.51
N VAL A 262 21.27 -8.71 8.15
CA VAL A 262 21.22 -10.17 8.18
C VAL A 262 20.02 -10.64 7.37
N GLU A 263 20.28 -11.48 6.38
CA GLU A 263 19.24 -11.98 5.47
C GLU A 263 18.21 -12.79 6.27
N ARG A 264 16.92 -12.43 6.11
CA ARG A 264 15.76 -13.15 6.68
C ARG A 264 15.75 -13.35 8.21
N GLU A 265 16.63 -12.67 8.94
CA GLU A 265 16.70 -12.75 10.40
C GLU A 265 16.25 -11.43 11.02
N VAL A 266 15.51 -11.52 12.12
CA VAL A 266 15.19 -10.36 12.96
C VAL A 266 16.44 -9.94 13.73
N SER A 267 16.87 -8.70 13.52
CA SER A 267 18.04 -8.10 14.15
C SER A 267 17.76 -6.68 14.64
N VAL A 268 18.65 -6.16 15.47
CA VAL A 268 18.67 -4.73 15.80
C VAL A 268 19.43 -3.95 14.73
N GLY A 269 18.95 -2.76 14.42
CA GLY A 269 19.55 -1.83 13.46
C GLY A 269 19.49 -0.39 13.97
N ALA A 270 20.10 0.52 13.22
CA ALA A 270 19.96 1.95 13.46
C ALA A 270 20.12 2.74 12.17
N TYR A 271 19.36 3.82 12.04
CA TYR A 271 19.42 4.77 10.94
C TYR A 271 19.59 6.18 11.51
N ASP A 272 20.57 6.93 11.01
CA ASP A 272 20.76 8.34 11.37
C ASP A 272 20.28 9.21 10.21
N LEU A 273 19.18 9.93 10.40
CA LEU A 273 18.62 10.79 9.37
C LEU A 273 19.52 12.00 9.06
N GLY A 274 20.40 12.39 9.99
CA GLY A 274 21.41 13.42 9.77
C GLY A 274 22.50 12.99 8.77
N GLU A 275 22.68 11.69 8.58
CA GLU A 275 23.63 11.11 7.63
C GLU A 275 22.97 10.70 6.30
N MET A 276 21.65 10.85 6.18
CA MET A 276 20.91 10.49 4.97
C MET A 276 21.07 11.56 3.87
N VAL A 277 21.63 11.16 2.73
CA VAL A 277 21.97 12.05 1.61
C VAL A 277 21.04 11.89 0.40
N LYS A 278 20.20 10.86 0.39
CA LYS A 278 19.16 10.64 -0.62
C LYS A 278 18.06 9.75 -0.06
N GLY A 279 16.84 9.92 -0.57
CA GLY A 279 15.71 9.02 -0.35
C GLY A 279 14.63 9.63 0.54
N ARG A 280 13.69 8.79 0.96
CA ARG A 280 12.55 9.17 1.78
C ARG A 280 12.39 8.26 2.99
N VAL A 281 11.91 8.85 4.09
CA VAL A 281 11.50 8.18 5.32
C VAL A 281 10.04 8.52 5.60
N ARG A 282 9.22 7.49 5.78
CA ARG A 282 7.87 7.63 6.31
C ARG A 282 7.78 6.90 7.64
N VAL A 283 7.09 7.48 8.61
CA VAL A 283 6.83 6.84 9.89
C VAL A 283 5.33 6.81 10.13
N PHE A 284 4.83 5.64 10.49
CA PHE A 284 3.44 5.39 10.77
C PHE A 284 3.27 5.01 12.24
N ARG A 285 2.33 5.68 12.91
CA ARG A 285 1.86 5.28 14.21
C ARG A 285 0.74 4.25 14.07
N PRO A 286 0.88 3.04 14.62
CA PRO A 286 -0.23 2.11 14.74
C PRO A 286 -1.39 2.76 15.50
N VAL A 287 -2.58 2.72 14.93
CA VAL A 287 -3.79 3.34 15.50
C VAL A 287 -4.95 2.36 15.44
N GLY A 288 -5.88 2.51 16.39
CA GLY A 288 -7.15 1.79 16.35
C GLY A 288 -8.01 2.29 15.18
N GLY A 289 -8.83 1.41 14.65
CA GLY A 289 -9.94 1.81 13.80
C GLY A 289 -10.83 0.63 13.46
N ASN A 290 -12.10 0.92 13.17
CA ASN A 290 -13.04 0.02 12.47
C ASN A 290 -12.57 -0.35 11.03
N GLY A 291 -11.29 -0.17 10.70
CA GLY A 291 -10.67 -0.40 9.39
C GLY A 291 -10.22 -1.84 9.19
N THR A 292 -11.17 -2.77 9.24
CA THR A 292 -11.11 -3.97 8.40
C THR A 292 -12.48 -4.19 7.78
N GLU A 293 -12.92 -3.23 6.98
CA GLU A 293 -13.38 -3.66 5.68
C GLU A 293 -12.16 -3.53 4.76
N LYS A 294 -11.68 -4.67 4.24
CA LYS A 294 -11.36 -4.65 2.80
C LYS A 294 -12.56 -3.93 2.20
N MET A 295 -12.39 -2.73 1.64
CA MET A 295 -13.49 -2.06 0.95
C MET A 295 -14.07 -3.14 0.05
N SER A 296 -15.30 -3.57 0.36
CA SER A 296 -15.89 -4.64 -0.41
C SER A 296 -15.95 -4.09 -1.82
N LEU A 297 -15.22 -4.71 -2.75
CA LEU A 297 -15.35 -4.30 -4.14
C LEU A 297 -16.74 -4.68 -4.67
N ASN A 298 -17.58 -5.38 -3.88
CA ASN A 298 -18.98 -5.62 -4.17
C ASN A 298 -19.72 -4.28 -4.28
N GLY A 299 -20.52 -4.11 -5.32
CA GLY A 299 -21.21 -2.85 -5.62
C GLY A 299 -20.35 -1.82 -6.37
N LEU A 300 -19.00 -1.84 -6.24
CA LEU A 300 -18.14 -0.93 -7.00
C LEU A 300 -18.21 -1.19 -8.51
N CYS A 301 -18.55 -2.38 -8.97
CA CYS A 301 -18.77 -2.60 -10.41
C CYS A 301 -20.22 -2.36 -10.84
N GLU A 302 -21.16 -2.21 -9.89
CA GLU A 302 -22.59 -1.99 -10.13
C GLU A 302 -22.92 -0.49 -10.26
N GLU A 303 -22.22 0.37 -9.53
CA GLU A 303 -22.36 1.84 -9.60
C GLU A 303 -21.30 2.46 -10.52
N TRP A 304 -21.41 2.36 -11.85
CA TRP A 304 -20.50 3.08 -12.76
C TRP A 304 -20.73 4.57 -12.86
#